data_AF-A0A3R7E8W7-F1
#
_entry.id   AF-A0A3R7E8W7-F1
#
_cell.length_a   1.000
_cell.length_b   1.000
_cell.length_c   1.000
_cell.angle_alpha   90.00
_cell.angle_beta   90.00
_cell.angle_gamma   90.00
#
_symmetry.space_group_name_H-M   'P 1'
#
loop_
_entity.id
_entity.type
_entity.pdbx_description
1 polymer ?
#
loop_
_entity_poly.entity_id
_entity_poly.type
_entity_poly.pdbx_seq_one_letter_code
_entity_poly.pdbx_strand_id
1 'polypeptide(L)'
;MAGFLMKEESKIVLEEFDLWLRTKFTEVFWFKGHEFKKTEGEDIIIDGGFFTKEEAKEVFKMLNSRNPFLRLNAKLTIWERNGFLIKIAIILAILALVLIYLRIRR
;
A
#
# COMPACT_ATOMS: atom_id res chain seq x y z
N MET A 1 12.62 -6.88 27.26
CA MET A 1 11.77 -5.68 27.46
C MET A 1 11.35 -5.02 26.14
N ALA A 2 12.26 -4.78 25.19
CA ALA A 2 11.95 -4.12 23.90
C ALA A 2 10.87 -4.82 23.04
N GLY A 3 10.87 -6.15 22.97
CA GLY A 3 9.88 -6.90 22.16
C GLY A 3 8.44 -6.80 22.64
N PHE A 4 8.23 -6.51 23.93
CA PHE A 4 6.91 -6.33 24.56
C PHE A 4 6.34 -4.94 24.22
N LEU A 5 7.14 -3.89 24.38
CA LEU A 5 6.78 -2.52 24.02
C LEU A 5 6.38 -2.39 22.54
N MET A 6 7.16 -2.98 21.64
CA MET A 6 6.84 -2.99 20.20
C MET A 6 5.60 -3.82 19.84
N LYS A 7 5.12 -4.71 20.72
CA LYS A 7 3.90 -5.49 20.49
C LYS A 7 2.67 -4.68 20.93
N GLU A 8 2.80 -3.93 22.01
CA GLU A 8 1.82 -2.96 22.48
C GLU A 8 1.59 -1.87 21.44
N GLU A 9 2.67 -1.25 20.92
CA GLU A 9 2.58 -0.23 19.86
C GLU A 9 1.85 -0.74 18.61
N SER A 10 2.15 -1.97 18.17
CA SER A 10 1.49 -2.57 17.01
C SER A 10 -0.02 -2.74 17.23
N LYS A 11 -0.46 -3.09 18.44
CA LYS A 11 -1.89 -3.20 18.78
C LYS A 11 -2.57 -1.84 18.84
N ILE A 12 -1.95 -0.87 19.51
CA ILE A 12 -2.49 0.50 19.63
C ILE A 12 -2.76 1.08 18.24
N VAL A 13 -1.79 0.96 17.33
CA VAL A 13 -1.92 1.45 15.95
C VAL A 13 -3.06 0.76 15.17
N LEU A 14 -3.31 -0.53 15.43
CA LEU A 14 -4.45 -1.24 14.81
C LEU A 14 -5.79 -0.77 15.36
N GLU A 15 -5.87 -0.51 16.66
CA GLU A 15 -7.07 0.02 17.31
C GLU A 15 -7.38 1.44 16.83
N GLU A 16 -6.36 2.30 16.70
CA GLU A 16 -6.49 3.63 16.12
C GLU A 16 -7.03 3.60 14.69
N PHE A 17 -6.53 2.67 13.87
CA PHE A 17 -7.03 2.49 12.50
C PHE A 17 -8.49 1.99 12.48
N ASP A 18 -8.84 1.03 13.35
CA ASP A 18 -10.21 0.54 13.47
C ASP A 18 -11.19 1.62 13.97
N LEU A 19 -10.74 2.51 14.86
CA LEU A 19 -11.49 3.69 15.30
C LEU A 19 -11.65 4.69 14.17
N TRP A 20 -10.57 4.96 13.42
CA TRP A 20 -10.64 5.80 12.23
C TRP A 20 -11.68 5.25 11.26
N LEU A 21 -11.68 3.95 10.95
CA LEU A 21 -12.66 3.32 10.05
C LEU A 21 -14.13 3.43 10.47
N ARG A 22 -14.41 3.69 11.75
CA ARG A 22 -15.77 3.82 12.30
C ARG A 22 -16.22 5.27 12.41
N THR A 23 -15.28 6.20 12.51
CA THR A 23 -15.56 7.62 12.73
C THR A 23 -15.73 8.37 11.42
N LYS A 24 -16.52 9.44 11.43
CA LYS A 24 -16.71 10.33 10.26
C LYS A 24 -15.87 11.61 10.33
N PHE A 25 -15.12 11.83 11.42
CA PHE A 25 -14.46 13.11 11.69
C PHE A 25 -13.20 13.34 10.85
N THR A 26 -12.46 12.27 10.52
CA THR A 26 -11.23 12.36 9.74
C THR A 26 -11.35 11.50 8.50
N GLU A 27 -11.22 12.13 7.32
CA GLU A 27 -11.30 11.44 6.03
C GLU A 27 -9.97 10.76 5.66
N VAL A 28 -8.84 11.25 6.16
CA VAL A 28 -7.49 10.79 5.76
C VAL A 28 -6.73 10.22 6.97
N PHE A 29 -6.01 9.13 6.77
CA PHE A 29 -5.12 8.49 7.75
C PHE A 29 -3.78 8.16 7.09
N TRP A 30 -2.69 8.68 7.64
CA TRP A 30 -1.34 8.45 7.13
C TRP A 30 -0.64 7.35 7.90
N PHE A 31 -0.10 6.35 7.20
CA PHE A 31 0.64 5.27 7.85
C PHE A 31 1.80 4.76 7.00
N LYS A 32 3.02 4.76 7.58
CA LYS A 32 4.25 4.26 6.94
C LYS A 32 4.47 4.76 5.49
N GLY A 33 4.07 6.00 5.22
CA GLY A 33 4.21 6.64 3.91
C GLY A 33 3.07 6.38 2.93
N HIS A 34 1.99 5.73 3.36
CA HIS A 34 0.78 5.49 2.57
C HIS A 34 -0.37 6.35 3.07
N GLU A 35 -1.14 6.92 2.14
CA GLU A 35 -2.36 7.69 2.43
C GLU A 35 -3.57 6.76 2.35
N PHE A 36 -4.35 6.67 3.42
CA PHE A 36 -5.65 6.01 3.44
C PHE A 36 -6.74 7.08 3.49
N LYS A 37 -7.62 7.13 2.49
CA LYS A 37 -8.69 8.13 2.38
C LYS A 37 -10.04 7.45 2.25
N LYS A 38 -11.02 7.85 3.06
CA LYS A 38 -12.41 7.38 2.92
C LYS A 38 -13.07 8.01 1.70
N THR A 39 -13.90 7.23 1.02
CA THR A 39 -14.82 7.75 0.01
C THR A 39 -16.21 7.97 0.62
N GLU A 40 -17.11 8.60 -0.14
CA GLU A 40 -18.51 8.75 0.26
C GLU A 40 -19.26 7.41 0.35
N GLY A 41 -18.82 6.40 -0.40
CA GLY A 41 -19.47 5.09 -0.48
C GLY A 41 -18.58 3.99 0.06
N GLU A 42 -18.44 3.90 1.38
CA GLU A 42 -17.79 2.85 2.22
C GLU A 42 -16.40 2.31 1.83
N ASP A 43 -15.89 2.64 0.65
CA ASP A 43 -14.60 2.28 0.10
C ASP A 43 -13.51 3.21 0.64
N ILE A 44 -12.29 2.75 0.48
CA ILE A 44 -11.08 3.43 0.93
C ILE A 44 -10.12 3.51 -0.25
N ILE A 45 -9.64 4.71 -0.51
CA ILE A 45 -8.57 4.96 -1.46
C ILE A 45 -7.25 4.84 -0.72
N ILE A 46 -6.34 3.99 -1.20
CA ILE A 46 -4.97 3.87 -0.69
C ILE A 46 -4.00 4.24 -1.82
N ASP A 47 -3.25 5.34 -1.66
CA ASP A 47 -2.34 5.89 -2.68
C ASP A 47 -2.96 5.95 -4.10
N GLY A 48 -4.24 6.30 -4.18
CA GLY A 48 -5.01 6.40 -5.43
C GLY A 48 -5.63 5.09 -5.96
N GLY A 49 -5.38 3.94 -5.32
CA GLY A 49 -6.07 2.68 -5.63
C GLY A 49 -7.34 2.50 -4.77
N PHE A 50 -8.39 1.89 -5.31
CA PHE A 50 -9.64 1.61 -4.57
C PHE A 50 -9.57 0.30 -3.79
N PHE A 51 -10.08 0.31 -2.57
CA PHE A 51 -10.14 -0.83 -1.66
C PHE A 51 -11.46 -0.86 -0.91
N THR A 52 -12.00 -2.06 -0.70
CA THR A 52 -13.06 -2.22 0.29
C THR A 52 -12.50 -2.02 1.70
N LYS A 53 -13.39 -1.84 2.67
CA LYS A 53 -13.03 -1.69 4.08
C LYS A 53 -12.24 -2.88 4.60
N GLU A 54 -12.61 -4.10 4.22
CA GLU A 54 -11.97 -5.35 4.62
C GLU A 54 -10.56 -5.45 4.03
N GLU A 55 -10.41 -5.12 2.75
CA GLU A 55 -9.12 -5.13 2.05
C GLU A 55 -8.17 -4.09 2.62
N ALA A 56 -8.67 -2.88 2.91
CA ALA A 56 -7.86 -1.84 3.54
C ALA A 56 -7.35 -2.26 4.93
N LYS A 57 -8.18 -2.96 5.73
CA LYS A 57 -7.74 -3.56 7.00
C LYS A 57 -6.66 -4.61 6.81
N GLU A 58 -6.79 -5.45 5.79
CA GLU A 58 -5.78 -6.46 5.49
C GLU A 58 -4.45 -5.83 5.08
N VAL A 59 -4.48 -4.86 4.16
CA VAL A 59 -3.33 -4.06 3.74
C VAL A 59 -2.67 -3.39 4.95
N PHE A 60 -3.46 -2.76 5.81
CA PHE A 60 -2.96 -2.12 7.02
C PHE A 60 -2.27 -3.11 7.98
N LYS A 61 -2.87 -4.29 8.21
CA LYS A 61 -2.26 -5.36 9.01
C LYS A 61 -0.95 -5.84 8.39
N MET A 62 -0.90 -6.00 7.07
CA MET A 62 0.31 -6.40 6.36
C MET A 62 1.41 -5.34 6.46
N LEU A 63 1.09 -4.04 6.34
CA LEU A 63 2.02 -2.93 6.54
C LEU A 63 2.52 -2.85 7.99
N ASN A 64 1.66 -3.12 8.97
CA ASN A 64 2.01 -3.11 10.38
C ASN A 64 2.83 -4.34 10.81
N SER A 65 2.78 -5.43 10.03
CA SER A 65 3.49 -6.67 10.32
C SER A 65 5.01 -6.49 10.47
N ARG A 66 5.60 -7.30 11.35
CA ARG A 66 7.06 -7.39 11.51
C ARG A 66 7.72 -8.16 10.37
N ASN A 67 6.95 -9.01 9.67
CA ASN A 67 7.48 -9.82 8.58
C ASN A 67 7.76 -8.94 7.35
N PRO A 68 9.02 -8.84 6.88
CA PRO A 68 9.36 -8.03 5.72
C PRO A 68 8.62 -8.47 4.46
N PHE A 69 8.37 -9.76 4.27
CA PHE A 69 7.64 -10.29 3.12
C PHE A 69 6.17 -9.84 3.10
N LEU A 70 5.51 -9.82 4.26
CA LEU A 70 4.13 -9.32 4.35
C LEU A 70 4.04 -7.83 4.04
N ARG A 71 5.00 -7.02 4.50
CA ARG A 71 5.04 -5.59 4.17
C ARG A 71 5.29 -5.36 2.67
N LEU A 72 6.16 -6.16 2.05
CA LEU A 72 6.38 -6.11 0.60
C LEU A 72 5.11 -6.50 -0.15
N ASN A 73 4.41 -7.54 0.31
CA ASN A 73 3.13 -7.94 -0.28
C ASN A 73 2.11 -6.79 -0.23
N ALA A 74 1.97 -6.11 0.91
CA ALA A 74 1.10 -4.94 1.02
C ALA A 74 1.44 -3.83 0.00
N LYS A 75 2.74 -3.52 -0.15
CA LYS A 75 3.19 -2.52 -1.13
C LYS A 75 2.88 -2.95 -2.57
N LEU A 76 3.08 -4.23 -2.90
CA LEU A 76 2.73 -4.77 -4.21
C LEU A 76 1.23 -4.70 -4.46
N THR A 77 0.39 -5.06 -3.48
CA THR A 77 -1.07 -4.94 -3.58
C THR A 77 -1.51 -3.49 -3.86
N ILE A 78 -0.89 -2.51 -3.18
CA ILE A 78 -1.14 -1.09 -3.42
C ILE A 78 -0.71 -0.68 -4.85
N TRP A 79 0.47 -1.11 -5.28
CA TRP A 79 1.02 -0.79 -6.61
C TRP A 79 0.27 -1.43 -7.77
N GLU A 80 -0.32 -2.60 -7.55
CA GLU A 80 -1.14 -3.25 -8.55
C GLU A 80 -2.41 -2.42 -8.80
N ARG A 81 -3.08 -2.01 -7.73
CA ARG A 81 -4.33 -1.22 -7.81
C ARG A 81 -4.15 0.20 -8.33
N ASN A 82 -3.01 0.85 -8.06
CA ASN A 82 -2.73 2.18 -8.61
C ASN A 82 -2.14 2.15 -10.05
N GLY A 83 -2.00 0.95 -10.64
CA GLY A 83 -1.47 0.75 -11.99
C GLY A 83 0.03 0.99 -12.13
N PHE A 84 0.78 1.11 -11.03
CA PHE A 84 2.23 1.35 -11.05
C PHE A 84 3.00 0.18 -11.66
N LEU A 85 2.59 -1.07 -11.41
CA LEU A 85 3.23 -2.24 -12.01
C LEU A 85 3.15 -2.23 -13.54
N ILE A 86 2.01 -1.83 -14.10
CA ILE A 86 1.81 -1.70 -15.55
C ILE A 86 2.73 -0.60 -16.11
N LYS A 87 2.83 0.55 -15.42
CA LYS A 87 3.72 1.65 -15.83
C LYS A 87 5.18 1.19 -15.90
N ILE A 88 5.65 0.43 -14.91
CA ILE A 88 7.01 -0.15 -14.92
C ILE A 88 7.18 -1.10 -16.12
N ALA A 89 6.22 -1.99 -16.34
CA ALA A 89 6.30 -2.95 -17.44
C ALA A 89 6.41 -2.26 -18.82
N ILE A 90 5.66 -1.18 -19.04
CA ILE A 90 5.74 -0.38 -20.27
C ILE A 90 7.13 0.27 -20.43
N ILE A 91 7.66 0.87 -19.36
CA ILE A 91 9.00 1.49 -19.40
C ILE A 91 10.07 0.44 -19.74
N LEU A 92 10.01 -0.74 -19.12
CA LEU A 92 10.95 -1.83 -19.40
C LEU A 92 10.86 -2.34 -20.84
N ALA A 93 9.64 -2.44 -21.39
CA ALA A 93 9.45 -2.83 -22.79
C ALA A 93 10.09 -1.83 -23.75
N ILE A 94 9.93 -0.53 -23.50
CA ILE A 94 10.57 0.53 -24.30
C ILE A 94 12.10 0.45 -24.20
N LEU A 95 12.65 0.27 -23.00
CA LEU A 95 14.09 0.14 -22.80
C LEU A 95 14.66 -1.08 -23.55
N ALA A 96 13.96 -2.21 -23.53
CA ALA A 96 14.35 -3.39 -24.28
C ALA A 96 14.40 -3.12 -25.80
N LEU A 97 13.40 -2.42 -26.34
CA LEU A 97 13.39 -2.02 -27.76
C LEU A 97 14.56 -1.10 -28.10
N VAL A 98 14.88 -0.12 -27.25
CA VAL A 98 16.03 0.77 -27.43
C VAL A 98 17.34 -0.04 -27.44
N LEU A 99 17.50 -0.99 -26.52
CA LEU A 99 18.69 -1.84 -26.48
C LEU A 99 18.83 -2.71 -27.73
N ILE A 100 17.73 -3.28 -28.23
CA ILE A 100 17.72 -4.05 -29.48
C ILE A 100 18.13 -3.16 -30.65
N TYR A 101 17.54 -1.96 -30.75
CA TYR A 101 17.87 -1.01 -31.81
C TYR A 101 19.34 -0.61 -31.81
N LEU A 102 19.90 -0.27 -30.63
CA LEU A 102 21.32 0.05 -30.47
C LEU A 102 22.23 -1.13 -30.83
N ARG A 103 21.80 -2.37 -30.52
CA ARG A 103 22.54 -3.58 -30.87
C ARG A 103 22.55 -3.86 -32.38
N ILE A 104 21.45 -3.58 -33.09
CA ILE A 104 21.35 -3.78 -34.54
C ILE A 104 22.14 -2.71 -35.31
N ARG A 105 22.19 -1.48 -34.79
CA ARG A 105 22.83 -0.34 -35.46
C ARG A 105 24.34 -0.23 -35.23
N ARG A 106 24.89 -1.03 -34.31
CA ARG A 106 26.33 -1.13 -34.05
C ARG A 106 26.89 -2.33 -34.82
#